data_AF-A0A0Q7PW09-F1
#
_entry.id   AF-A0A0Q7PW09-F1
#
_cell.length_a   1.000
_cell.length_b   1.000
_cell.length_c   1.000
_cell.angle_alpha   90.00
_cell.angle_beta   90.00
_cell.angle_gamma   90.00
#
_symmetry.space_group_name_H-M   'P 1'
#
loop_
_entity.id
_entity.type
_entity.pdbx_description
1 polymer ?
#
loop_
_entity_poly.entity_id
_entity_poly.type
_entity_poly.pdbx_seq_one_letter_code
_entity_poly.pdbx_strand_id
1 'polypeptide(L)'
;MSAPVTDRAWSRQRLICTLIGLVLLVAVAAAGLVLAIVHAMGAHDGATSHVDPADFPVSDHGVRGKAYRDAQAARPMLPSNRDDLLPAAPSLKKEKRLMVPQSTRRIGALPSGYPHTPSGAVGQLASIELAALNSLSLDQAREVFEAWSVPGARFGTWEIARAIRDFHEGAGTVEGDGEASLSAVPVGAQIKATDGPDWVIACIQLDVRVSVLKEVRFGYGHCERMQWVGHRWVIAEGTPPAPAPSTWPRSDRSIRAGWKKYVEIGAAHD
;
A
#
# COMPACT_ATOMS: atom_id res chain seq x y z
N MET A 1 55.73 49.47 35.69
CA MET A 1 56.36 48.21 35.24
C MET A 1 55.35 47.45 34.40
N SER A 2 55.51 47.45 33.08
CA SER A 2 54.65 46.72 32.14
C SER A 2 55.44 45.53 31.61
N ALA A 3 54.95 44.31 31.84
CA ALA A 3 55.59 43.10 31.33
C ALA A 3 55.21 42.89 29.85
N PRO A 4 56.13 42.39 29.00
CA PRO A 4 55.87 42.18 27.58
C PRO A 4 54.97 40.96 27.36
N VAL A 5 53.93 41.12 26.52
CA VAL A 5 53.17 40.00 25.95
C VAL A 5 54.09 39.29 24.96
N THR A 6 54.44 38.03 25.24
CA THR A 6 55.14 37.19 24.29
C THR A 6 54.11 36.43 23.46
N ASP A 7 54.02 36.76 22.17
CA ASP A 7 53.33 35.93 21.19
C ASP A 7 54.01 34.56 21.15
N ARG A 8 53.36 33.56 21.74
CA ARG A 8 53.88 32.20 21.84
C ARG A 8 53.69 31.48 20.50
N ALA A 9 54.49 31.82 19.50
CA ALA A 9 54.56 31.08 18.24
C ALA A 9 54.81 29.58 18.55
N TRP A 10 53.90 28.71 18.09
CA TRP A 10 54.02 27.28 18.32
C TRP A 10 55.32 26.74 17.69
N SER A 11 56.09 25.97 18.46
CA SER A 11 57.25 25.28 17.91
C SER A 11 56.79 24.32 16.81
N ARG A 12 57.56 24.24 15.71
CA ARG A 12 57.29 23.31 14.58
C ARG A 12 56.95 21.91 15.05
N GLN A 13 57.60 21.43 16.11
CA GLN A 13 57.38 20.12 16.69
C GLN A 13 55.98 19.94 17.29
N ARG A 14 55.43 20.97 17.95
CA ARG A 14 54.05 20.96 18.47
C ARG A 14 53.01 21.04 17.35
N LEU A 15 53.30 21.81 16.31
CA LEU A 15 52.45 21.89 15.11
C LEU A 15 52.40 20.54 14.38
N ILE A 16 53.55 19.85 14.25
CA ILE A 16 53.63 18.53 13.61
C ILE A 16 52.87 17.48 14.44
N CYS A 17 53.05 17.45 15.77
CA CYS A 17 52.33 16.49 16.62
C CYS A 17 50.81 16.69 16.58
N THR A 18 50.35 17.95 16.55
CA THR A 18 48.91 18.26 16.48
C THR A 18 48.32 17.93 15.11
N LEU A 19 49.05 18.19 14.02
CA LEU A 19 48.66 17.78 12.67
C LEU A 19 48.57 16.26 12.52
N ILE A 20 49.56 15.52 13.04
CA ILE A 20 49.54 14.05 13.03
C ILE A 20 48.33 13.54 13.84
N GLY A 21 48.07 14.12 15.02
CA GLY A 21 46.91 13.78 15.83
C GLY A 21 45.58 14.02 15.10
N LEU A 22 45.45 15.15 14.40
CA LEU A 22 44.25 15.49 13.62
C LEU A 22 44.05 14.51 12.44
N VAL A 23 45.13 14.20 11.71
CA VAL A 23 45.07 13.25 10.58
C VAL A 23 44.66 11.86 11.06
N LEU A 24 45.22 11.39 12.18
CA LEU A 24 44.83 10.11 12.78
C LEU A 24 43.36 10.11 13.21
N LEU A 25 42.88 11.20 13.81
CA LEU A 25 41.48 11.32 14.24
C LEU A 25 40.52 11.30 13.04
N VAL A 26 40.85 12.00 11.95
CA VAL A 26 40.07 11.97 10.71
C VAL A 26 40.08 10.58 10.08
N ALA A 27 41.23 9.90 10.08
CA ALA A 27 41.33 8.54 9.54
C ALA A 27 40.47 7.54 10.34
N VAL A 28 40.48 7.63 11.68
CA VAL A 28 39.63 6.79 12.54
C VAL A 28 38.15 7.09 12.31
N ALA A 29 37.76 8.36 12.20
CA ALA A 29 36.38 8.74 11.92
C ALA A 29 35.91 8.24 10.55
N ALA A 30 36.76 8.33 9.52
CA ALA A 30 36.47 7.82 8.19
C ALA A 30 36.34 6.29 8.18
N ALA A 31 37.23 5.57 8.88
CA ALA A 31 37.14 4.12 9.03
C ALA A 31 35.86 3.70 9.76
N GLY A 32 35.48 4.42 10.83
CA GLY A 32 34.23 4.21 11.54
C GLY A 32 33.00 4.47 10.66
N LEU A 33 33.03 5.52 9.84
CA LEU A 33 31.95 5.83 8.89
C LEU A 33 31.81 4.75 7.80
N VAL A 34 32.94 4.27 7.24
CA VAL A 34 32.94 3.16 6.27
C VAL A 34 32.38 1.89 6.91
N LEU A 35 32.79 1.55 8.13
CA LEU A 35 32.24 0.42 8.88
C LEU A 35 30.73 0.57 9.14
N ALA A 36 30.27 1.77 9.49
CA ALA A 36 28.84 2.05 9.68
C ALA A 36 28.04 1.89 8.39
N ILE A 37 28.57 2.36 7.24
CA ILE A 37 27.95 2.19 5.92
C ILE A 37 27.89 0.70 5.54
N VAL A 38 28.98 -0.04 5.72
CA VAL A 38 29.04 -1.49 5.45
C VAL A 38 28.04 -2.25 6.32
N HIS A 39 27.90 -1.89 7.60
CA HIS A 39 26.92 -2.52 8.49
C HIS A 39 25.48 -2.09 8.17
N ALA A 40 25.23 -0.87 7.70
CA ALA A 40 23.89 -0.43 7.27
C ALA A 40 23.46 -1.12 5.96
N MET A 41 24.40 -1.41 5.07
CA MET A 41 24.17 -2.18 3.85
C MET A 41 24.01 -3.69 4.15
N GLY A 42 24.76 -4.24 5.11
CA GLY A 42 24.64 -5.63 5.54
C GLY A 42 23.43 -5.91 6.46
N ALA A 43 22.93 -4.92 7.20
CA ALA A 43 21.75 -5.03 8.04
C ALA A 43 20.41 -5.06 7.26
N HIS A 44 20.46 -5.13 5.92
CA HIS A 44 19.31 -5.43 5.08
C HIS A 44 18.94 -6.93 5.03
N ASP A 45 19.45 -7.75 5.96
CA ASP A 45 18.88 -9.07 6.28
C ASP A 45 17.60 -8.95 7.12
N GLY A 46 16.73 -8.03 6.73
CA GLY A 46 15.39 -7.90 7.28
C GLY A 46 14.49 -8.97 6.69
N ALA A 47 14.77 -10.26 6.95
CA ALA A 47 14.00 -11.44 6.53
C ALA A 47 13.14 -11.15 5.29
N THR A 48 13.79 -11.23 4.12
CA THR A 48 13.09 -11.40 2.85
C THR A 48 12.24 -12.65 2.98
N SER A 49 10.99 -12.48 3.45
CA SER A 49 9.94 -13.41 3.09
C SER A 49 9.76 -13.24 1.60
N HIS A 50 10.52 -14.01 0.82
CA HIS A 50 10.03 -14.47 -0.45
C HIS A 50 8.60 -14.92 -0.19
N VAL A 51 7.64 -14.37 -0.92
CA VAL A 51 6.29 -14.93 -0.89
C VAL A 51 6.48 -16.34 -1.42
N ASP A 52 6.51 -17.31 -0.51
CA ASP A 52 6.49 -18.71 -0.86
C ASP A 52 5.13 -18.92 -1.53
N PRO A 53 5.06 -19.47 -2.75
CA PRO A 53 3.78 -19.88 -3.33
C PRO A 53 2.94 -20.73 -2.36
N ALA A 54 3.57 -21.38 -1.36
CA ALA A 54 2.91 -22.09 -0.27
C ALA A 54 2.11 -21.21 0.72
N ASP A 55 2.39 -19.90 0.85
CA ASP A 55 1.63 -18.98 1.72
C ASP A 55 0.23 -18.67 1.15
N PHE A 56 0.02 -18.95 -0.15
CA PHE A 56 -1.28 -18.93 -0.80
C PHE A 56 -1.50 -20.29 -1.43
N PRO A 57 -1.99 -21.29 -0.68
CA PRO A 57 -2.32 -22.56 -1.30
C PRO A 57 -3.27 -22.29 -2.46
N VAL A 58 -2.77 -22.44 -3.69
CA VAL A 58 -3.62 -22.93 -4.77
C VAL A 58 -4.22 -24.18 -4.16
N SER A 59 -5.53 -24.17 -3.89
CA SER A 59 -6.14 -25.29 -3.22
C SER A 59 -5.78 -26.56 -3.98
N ASP A 60 -5.25 -27.58 -3.30
CA ASP A 60 -4.98 -28.92 -3.86
C ASP A 60 -6.21 -29.51 -4.56
N HIS A 61 -7.39 -28.94 -4.32
CA HIS A 61 -8.69 -29.26 -4.92
C HIS A 61 -8.94 -28.66 -6.31
N GLY A 62 -7.98 -27.97 -6.93
CA GLY A 62 -8.18 -27.30 -8.22
C GLY A 62 -9.20 -26.15 -8.12
N VAL A 63 -9.87 -25.84 -9.23
CA VAL A 63 -10.92 -24.79 -9.29
C VAL A 63 -12.23 -25.34 -8.72
N ARG A 64 -12.72 -24.75 -7.62
CA ARG A 64 -13.95 -25.17 -6.92
C ARG A 64 -15.20 -24.47 -7.43
N GLY A 65 -15.05 -23.33 -8.09
CA GLY A 65 -16.12 -22.66 -8.82
C GLY A 65 -17.02 -21.77 -7.96
N LYS A 66 -18.15 -21.35 -8.55
CA LYS A 66 -18.96 -20.21 -8.09
C LYS A 66 -19.43 -20.32 -6.64
N ALA A 67 -19.96 -21.48 -6.23
CA ALA A 67 -20.50 -21.65 -4.87
C ALA A 67 -19.41 -21.45 -3.80
N TYR A 68 -18.20 -21.97 -4.04
CA TYR A 68 -17.06 -21.75 -3.15
C TYR A 68 -16.66 -20.26 -3.10
N ARG A 69 -16.53 -19.64 -4.27
CA ARG A 69 -16.16 -18.21 -4.40
C ARG A 69 -17.15 -17.31 -3.66
N ASP A 70 -18.45 -17.58 -3.79
CA ASP A 70 -19.51 -16.84 -3.13
C ASP A 70 -19.48 -17.03 -1.61
N ALA A 71 -19.22 -18.25 -1.13
CA ALA A 71 -19.02 -18.52 0.30
C ALA A 71 -17.79 -17.77 0.87
N GLN A 72 -16.68 -17.73 0.13
CA GLN A 72 -15.49 -16.96 0.54
C GLN A 72 -15.75 -15.45 0.54
N ALA A 73 -16.49 -14.94 -0.46
CA ALA A 73 -16.88 -13.54 -0.51
C ALA A 73 -17.73 -13.17 0.70
N ALA A 74 -18.74 -13.98 1.04
CA ALA A 74 -19.63 -13.76 2.17
C ALA A 74 -18.98 -13.93 3.55
N ARG A 75 -17.79 -14.56 3.65
CA ARG A 75 -17.12 -14.78 4.95
C ARG A 75 -16.88 -13.44 5.66
N PRO A 76 -17.39 -13.23 6.89
CA PRO A 76 -17.23 -11.97 7.60
C PRO A 76 -15.76 -11.61 7.81
N MET A 77 -15.46 -10.31 7.84
CA MET A 77 -14.17 -9.77 8.27
C MET A 77 -14.33 -9.12 9.65
N LEU A 78 -13.22 -8.69 10.26
CA LEU A 78 -13.28 -7.96 11.52
C LEU A 78 -14.22 -6.75 11.36
N PRO A 79 -15.27 -6.59 12.18
CA PRO A 79 -16.10 -5.39 12.12
C PRO A 79 -15.27 -4.15 12.44
N SER A 80 -15.53 -3.01 11.79
CA SER A 80 -14.92 -1.71 12.15
C SER A 80 -16.01 -0.67 12.41
N ASN A 81 -15.73 0.28 13.29
CA ASN A 81 -16.60 1.44 13.54
C ASN A 81 -15.96 2.74 13.01
N ARG A 82 -16.63 3.88 13.22
CA ARG A 82 -16.15 5.18 12.76
C ARG A 82 -14.87 5.64 13.45
N ASP A 83 -14.61 5.25 14.69
CA ASP A 83 -13.39 5.65 15.38
C ASP A 83 -12.18 4.83 14.90
N ASP A 84 -12.42 3.60 14.46
CA ASP A 84 -11.37 2.71 13.97
C ASP A 84 -10.67 3.27 12.73
N LEU A 85 -11.36 4.02 11.85
CA LEU A 85 -10.80 4.59 10.62
C LEU A 85 -10.10 5.94 10.81
N LEU A 86 -10.25 6.59 11.97
CA LEU A 86 -9.67 7.91 12.25
C LEU A 86 -8.20 7.84 12.70
N PRO A 87 -7.42 8.93 12.59
CA PRO A 87 -6.03 8.97 13.01
C PRO A 87 -5.78 8.38 14.39
N ALA A 88 -4.91 7.36 14.45
CA ALA A 88 -4.54 6.66 15.67
C ALA A 88 -3.02 6.49 15.77
N ALA A 89 -2.54 6.23 17.00
CA ALA A 89 -1.13 5.93 17.22
C ALA A 89 -0.69 4.68 16.44
N PRO A 90 0.53 4.67 15.88
CA PRO A 90 1.06 3.48 15.23
C PRO A 90 1.23 2.35 16.25
N SER A 91 0.99 1.12 15.81
CA SER A 91 1.24 -0.06 16.64
C SER A 91 2.74 -0.24 16.89
N LEU A 92 3.09 -0.73 18.08
CA LEU A 92 4.43 -1.21 18.41
C LEU A 92 4.70 -2.63 17.87
N LYS A 93 3.67 -3.32 17.36
CA LYS A 93 3.82 -4.67 16.79
C LYS A 93 4.48 -4.59 15.43
N LYS A 94 5.33 -5.59 15.13
CA LYS A 94 5.89 -5.76 13.79
C LYS A 94 4.77 -6.08 12.80
N GLU A 95 4.54 -5.17 11.87
CA GLU A 95 3.55 -5.33 10.81
C GLU A 95 4.05 -6.34 9.76
N LYS A 96 3.16 -7.26 9.36
CA LYS A 96 3.44 -8.17 8.23
C LYS A 96 3.44 -7.36 6.93
N ARG A 97 4.20 -7.79 5.93
CA ARG A 97 4.29 -7.13 4.62
C ARG A 97 3.59 -7.98 3.55
N LEU A 98 3.03 -7.33 2.55
CA LEU A 98 2.61 -7.96 1.30
C LEU A 98 3.33 -7.24 0.16
N MET A 99 4.17 -8.00 -0.55
CA MET A 99 4.91 -7.48 -1.70
C MET A 99 3.97 -7.41 -2.90
N VAL A 100 3.82 -6.22 -3.47
CA VAL A 100 2.96 -5.95 -4.63
C VAL A 100 3.85 -5.59 -5.81
N PRO A 101 3.81 -6.38 -6.91
CA PRO A 101 4.57 -6.07 -8.12
C PRO A 101 4.18 -4.73 -8.71
N GLN A 102 5.14 -4.02 -9.29
CA GLN A 102 4.86 -2.85 -10.12
C GLN A 102 4.11 -3.24 -11.40
N SER A 103 3.28 -2.31 -11.89
CA SER A 103 2.68 -2.43 -13.22
C SER A 103 3.75 -2.41 -14.31
N THR A 104 3.63 -3.27 -15.31
CA THR A 104 4.55 -3.30 -16.46
C THR A 104 3.97 -2.64 -17.71
N ARG A 105 2.67 -2.31 -17.70
CA ARG A 105 1.93 -1.78 -18.85
C ARG A 105 0.93 -0.72 -18.40
N ARG A 106 0.28 -0.07 -19.37
CA ARG A 106 -0.94 0.71 -19.18
C ARG A 106 -1.99 0.30 -20.20
N ILE A 107 -3.25 0.34 -19.81
CA ILE A 107 -4.41 0.19 -20.71
C ILE A 107 -5.28 1.42 -20.47
N GLY A 108 -5.33 2.31 -21.46
CA GLY A 108 -5.87 3.67 -21.26
C GLY A 108 -5.06 4.43 -20.20
N ALA A 109 -5.76 5.08 -19.27
CA ALA A 109 -5.11 5.80 -18.17
C ALA A 109 -4.62 4.88 -17.03
N LEU A 110 -5.12 3.64 -16.93
CA LEU A 110 -4.86 2.77 -15.79
C LEU A 110 -3.58 1.94 -15.95
N PRO A 111 -2.74 1.87 -14.90
CA PRO A 111 -1.69 0.87 -14.80
C PRO A 111 -2.23 -0.57 -14.93
N SER A 112 -1.46 -1.41 -15.61
CA SER A 112 -1.81 -2.78 -15.96
C SER A 112 -0.56 -3.66 -16.11
N GLY A 113 -0.73 -4.90 -16.57
CA GLY A 113 0.37 -5.84 -16.77
C GLY A 113 0.96 -6.35 -15.46
N TYR A 114 0.17 -6.33 -14.39
CA TYR A 114 0.49 -7.05 -13.17
C TYR A 114 0.54 -8.56 -13.47
N PRO A 115 1.46 -9.31 -12.83
CA PRO A 115 1.62 -10.73 -13.12
C PRO A 115 0.37 -11.54 -12.72
N HIS A 116 0.24 -12.73 -13.30
CA HIS A 116 -0.82 -13.69 -12.98
C HIS A 116 -0.59 -14.35 -11.61
N THR A 117 -0.67 -13.55 -10.55
CA THR A 117 -0.52 -13.96 -9.16
C THR A 117 -1.52 -13.23 -8.28
N PRO A 118 -1.83 -13.75 -7.08
CA PRO A 118 -2.67 -13.04 -6.12
C PRO A 118 -2.19 -11.64 -5.75
N SER A 119 -0.87 -11.44 -5.60
CA SER A 119 -0.31 -10.10 -5.37
C SER A 119 -0.45 -9.19 -6.59
N GLY A 120 -0.42 -9.74 -7.81
CA GLY A 120 -0.73 -8.98 -9.02
C GLY A 120 -2.19 -8.52 -9.06
N ALA A 121 -3.12 -9.34 -8.58
CA ALA A 121 -4.53 -8.96 -8.45
C ALA A 121 -4.72 -7.77 -7.48
N VAL A 122 -3.99 -7.76 -6.36
CA VAL A 122 -3.96 -6.64 -5.40
C VAL A 122 -3.46 -5.35 -6.07
N GLY A 123 -2.37 -5.41 -6.83
CA GLY A 123 -1.84 -4.24 -7.54
C GLY A 123 -2.81 -3.70 -8.61
N GLN A 124 -3.47 -4.60 -9.34
CA GLN A 124 -4.49 -4.20 -10.31
C GLN A 124 -5.72 -3.59 -9.63
N LEU A 125 -6.19 -4.17 -8.52
CA LEU A 125 -7.30 -3.62 -7.74
C LEU A 125 -6.98 -2.21 -7.23
N ALA A 126 -5.79 -2.00 -6.69
CA ALA A 126 -5.34 -0.66 -6.29
C ALA A 126 -5.41 0.34 -7.44
N SER A 127 -4.95 -0.05 -8.63
CA SER A 127 -5.04 0.82 -9.81
C SER A 127 -6.49 1.14 -10.22
N ILE A 128 -7.39 0.16 -10.14
CA ILE A 128 -8.82 0.33 -10.46
C ILE A 128 -9.49 1.28 -9.46
N GLU A 129 -9.31 1.05 -8.16
CA GLU A 129 -9.92 1.88 -7.11
C GLU A 129 -9.42 3.31 -7.13
N LEU A 130 -8.10 3.51 -7.26
CA LEU A 130 -7.54 4.86 -7.35
C LEU A 130 -8.09 5.62 -8.55
N ALA A 131 -8.20 4.97 -9.72
CA ALA A 131 -8.78 5.61 -10.90
C ALA A 131 -10.26 5.96 -10.73
N ALA A 132 -11.03 5.08 -10.07
CA ALA A 132 -12.45 5.31 -9.84
C ALA A 132 -12.74 6.38 -8.78
N LEU A 133 -11.91 6.48 -7.73
CA LEU A 133 -12.10 7.42 -6.63
C LEU A 133 -11.56 8.82 -6.93
N ASN A 134 -10.57 8.95 -7.84
CA ASN A 134 -9.78 10.18 -8.01
C ASN A 134 -10.62 11.45 -8.26
N SER A 135 -11.70 11.36 -9.04
CA SER A 135 -12.57 12.50 -9.34
C SER A 135 -13.82 12.58 -8.47
N LEU A 136 -14.04 11.62 -7.57
CA LEU A 136 -15.30 11.46 -6.84
C LEU A 136 -16.53 11.46 -7.77
N SER A 137 -16.39 10.97 -9.00
CA SER A 137 -17.45 10.99 -10.01
C SER A 137 -18.06 9.61 -10.22
N LEU A 138 -19.38 9.48 -10.13
CA LEU A 138 -20.09 8.24 -10.44
C LEU A 138 -19.98 7.88 -11.91
N ASP A 139 -19.92 8.87 -12.80
CA ASP A 139 -19.75 8.61 -14.24
C ASP A 139 -18.33 8.11 -14.53
N GLN A 140 -17.29 8.73 -13.96
CA GLN A 140 -15.92 8.23 -14.08
C GLN A 140 -15.78 6.82 -13.48
N ALA A 141 -16.39 6.59 -12.31
CA ALA A 141 -16.38 5.28 -11.67
C ALA A 141 -17.09 4.23 -12.54
N ARG A 142 -18.17 4.60 -13.23
CA ARG A 142 -18.88 3.70 -14.17
C ARG A 142 -18.01 3.34 -15.36
N GLU A 143 -17.35 4.31 -15.98
CA GLU A 143 -16.41 4.05 -17.09
C GLU A 143 -15.28 3.10 -16.68
N VAL A 144 -14.68 3.33 -15.51
CA VAL A 144 -13.64 2.44 -14.97
C VAL A 144 -14.21 1.04 -14.74
N PHE A 145 -15.37 0.94 -14.09
CA PHE A 145 -16.01 -0.34 -13.81
C PHE A 145 -16.30 -1.12 -15.10
N GLU A 146 -16.90 -0.49 -16.10
CA GLU A 146 -17.24 -1.16 -17.36
C GLU A 146 -16.01 -1.62 -18.14
N ALA A 147 -14.92 -0.83 -18.13
CA ALA A 147 -13.68 -1.19 -18.82
C ALA A 147 -12.86 -2.29 -18.11
N TRP A 148 -13.08 -2.46 -16.80
CA TRP A 148 -12.28 -3.32 -15.92
C TRP A 148 -13.07 -4.40 -15.20
N SER A 149 -14.28 -4.73 -15.67
CA SER A 149 -15.08 -5.83 -15.16
C SER A 149 -15.41 -6.85 -16.23
N VAL A 150 -15.64 -8.10 -15.81
CA VAL A 150 -16.19 -9.14 -16.70
C VAL A 150 -17.69 -8.89 -16.96
N PRO A 151 -18.25 -9.42 -18.07
CA PRO A 151 -19.69 -9.49 -18.22
C PRO A 151 -20.36 -10.17 -17.02
N GLY A 152 -21.46 -9.61 -16.50
CA GLY A 152 -22.16 -10.12 -15.32
C GLY A 152 -21.81 -9.42 -14.01
N ALA A 153 -20.69 -8.67 -13.95
CA ALA A 153 -20.43 -7.75 -12.85
C ALA A 153 -21.43 -6.58 -12.87
N ARG A 154 -21.85 -6.09 -11.69
CA ARG A 154 -22.94 -5.11 -11.57
C ARG A 154 -22.49 -3.84 -10.85
N PHE A 155 -22.45 -2.72 -11.58
CA PHE A 155 -22.10 -1.40 -11.05
C PHE A 155 -22.99 -0.97 -9.88
N GLY A 156 -24.30 -1.21 -9.97
CA GLY A 156 -25.25 -0.83 -8.91
C GLY A 156 -25.01 -1.52 -7.56
N THR A 157 -24.25 -2.61 -7.53
CA THR A 157 -23.84 -3.30 -6.30
C THR A 157 -22.38 -3.08 -5.93
N TRP A 158 -21.64 -2.29 -6.71
CA TRP A 158 -20.23 -2.03 -6.45
C TRP A 158 -20.04 -1.05 -5.28
N GLU A 159 -19.18 -1.41 -4.33
CA GLU A 159 -19.00 -0.64 -3.10
C GLU A 159 -18.38 0.74 -3.34
N ILE A 160 -17.46 0.86 -4.30
CA ILE A 160 -16.83 2.14 -4.64
C ILE A 160 -17.87 3.14 -5.15
N ALA A 161 -18.80 2.70 -6.00
CA ALA A 161 -19.90 3.55 -6.45
C ALA A 161 -20.83 3.98 -5.30
N ARG A 162 -21.09 3.08 -4.34
CA ARG A 162 -21.85 3.45 -3.13
C ARG A 162 -21.09 4.47 -2.29
N ALA A 163 -19.79 4.27 -2.06
CA ALA A 163 -18.97 5.16 -1.26
C ALA A 163 -18.90 6.59 -1.84
N ILE A 164 -18.82 6.72 -3.18
CA ILE A 164 -18.87 8.03 -3.85
C ILE A 164 -20.22 8.73 -3.64
N ARG A 165 -21.34 8.01 -3.84
CA ARG A 165 -22.68 8.56 -3.60
C ARG A 165 -22.85 9.00 -2.14
N ASP A 166 -22.52 8.12 -1.20
CA ASP A 166 -22.68 8.37 0.23
C ASP A 166 -21.78 9.52 0.70
N PHE A 167 -20.62 9.71 0.07
CA PHE A 167 -19.77 10.88 0.27
C PHE A 167 -20.47 12.18 -0.13
N HIS A 168 -21.02 12.27 -1.34
CA HIS A 168 -21.72 13.48 -1.81
C HIS A 168 -22.95 13.79 -0.95
N GLU A 169 -23.73 12.78 -0.60
CA GLU A 169 -24.88 12.92 0.29
C GLU A 169 -24.46 13.44 1.67
N GLY A 170 -23.37 12.91 2.24
CA GLY A 170 -22.87 13.31 3.55
C GLY A 170 -22.15 14.66 3.58
N ALA A 171 -21.48 15.03 2.48
CA ALA A 171 -20.74 16.28 2.34
C ALA A 171 -21.62 17.45 1.86
N GLY A 172 -22.79 17.16 1.27
CA GLY A 172 -23.67 18.16 0.67
C GLY A 172 -23.10 18.78 -0.61
N THR A 173 -22.23 18.06 -1.32
CA THR A 173 -21.58 18.51 -2.55
C THR A 173 -22.26 17.94 -3.79
N VAL A 174 -22.06 18.57 -4.93
CA VAL A 174 -22.55 18.10 -6.23
C VAL A 174 -21.38 17.52 -7.04
N GLU A 175 -21.60 16.40 -7.71
CA GLU A 175 -20.57 15.81 -8.57
C GLU A 175 -20.10 16.82 -9.65
N GLY A 176 -18.78 17.02 -9.76
CA GLY A 176 -18.18 17.88 -10.77
C GLY A 176 -18.21 19.39 -10.49
N ASP A 177 -18.72 19.84 -9.34
CA ASP A 177 -18.69 21.25 -8.94
C ASP A 177 -17.28 21.76 -8.55
N GLY A 178 -16.34 20.83 -8.33
CA GLY A 178 -14.97 21.12 -7.94
C GLY A 178 -14.79 21.49 -6.45
N GLU A 179 -15.85 21.39 -5.64
CA GLU A 179 -15.81 21.69 -4.22
C GLU A 179 -15.15 20.58 -3.40
N ALA A 180 -15.14 19.35 -3.91
CA ALA A 180 -14.50 18.21 -3.30
C ALA A 180 -13.25 17.75 -4.05
N SER A 181 -12.20 17.42 -3.31
CA SER A 181 -11.02 16.75 -3.85
C SER A 181 -10.63 15.57 -2.97
N LEU A 182 -10.18 14.47 -3.59
CA LEU A 182 -9.75 13.27 -2.90
C LEU A 182 -8.34 12.89 -3.37
N SER A 183 -7.52 12.47 -2.40
CA SER A 183 -6.30 11.72 -2.68
C SER A 183 -6.31 10.44 -1.85
N ALA A 184 -5.86 9.34 -2.45
CA ALA A 184 -5.78 8.06 -1.80
C ALA A 184 -4.45 7.39 -2.13
N VAL A 185 -3.86 6.71 -1.15
CA VAL A 185 -2.62 5.95 -1.31
C VAL A 185 -2.81 4.54 -0.75
N PRO A 186 -2.49 3.48 -1.50
CA PRO A 186 -2.45 2.12 -0.96
C PRO A 186 -1.37 2.02 0.12
N VAL A 187 -1.79 1.63 1.33
CA VAL A 187 -0.91 1.51 2.50
C VAL A 187 -0.99 0.14 3.15
N GLY A 188 -2.09 -0.58 2.94
CA GLY A 188 -2.25 -1.96 3.37
C GLY A 188 -2.89 -2.83 2.28
N ALA A 189 -2.71 -4.13 2.41
CA ALA A 189 -3.31 -5.12 1.53
C ALA A 189 -3.57 -6.45 2.24
N GLN A 190 -4.53 -7.21 1.71
CA GLN A 190 -4.82 -8.59 2.11
C GLN A 190 -5.25 -9.41 0.88
N ILE A 191 -5.01 -10.72 0.93
CA ILE A 191 -5.65 -11.68 0.04
C ILE A 191 -6.56 -12.52 0.93
N LYS A 192 -7.87 -12.36 0.75
CA LYS A 192 -8.88 -13.01 1.61
C LYS A 192 -9.10 -14.46 1.21
N ALA A 193 -9.08 -14.75 -0.09
CA ALA A 193 -9.23 -16.09 -0.65
C ALA A 193 -8.70 -16.16 -2.09
N THR A 194 -8.44 -17.39 -2.55
CA THR A 194 -8.11 -17.73 -3.94
C THR A 194 -8.96 -18.94 -4.37
N ASP A 195 -9.16 -19.11 -5.67
CA ASP A 195 -9.80 -20.30 -6.25
C ASP A 195 -9.18 -20.65 -7.60
N GLY A 196 -8.13 -21.47 -7.55
CA GLY A 196 -7.21 -21.65 -8.67
C GLY A 196 -6.34 -20.42 -8.92
N PRO A 197 -5.60 -20.39 -10.04
CA PRO A 197 -4.73 -19.26 -10.39
C PRO A 197 -5.53 -18.04 -10.85
N ASP A 198 -6.69 -18.25 -11.48
CA ASP A 198 -7.41 -17.19 -12.20
C ASP A 198 -8.40 -16.39 -11.32
N TRP A 199 -8.51 -16.64 -10.02
CA TRP A 199 -9.50 -15.97 -9.17
C TRP A 199 -9.01 -15.70 -7.75
N VAL A 200 -9.23 -14.47 -7.28
CA VAL A 200 -8.72 -13.96 -6.00
C VAL A 200 -9.76 -13.01 -5.39
N ILE A 201 -9.94 -13.03 -4.07
CA ILE A 201 -10.50 -11.88 -3.35
C ILE A 201 -9.32 -11.05 -2.85
N ALA A 202 -9.03 -9.97 -3.56
CA ALA A 202 -8.01 -9.02 -3.21
C ALA A 202 -8.62 -7.91 -2.35
N CYS A 203 -7.87 -7.42 -1.38
CA CYS A 203 -8.30 -6.31 -0.54
C CYS A 203 -7.18 -5.29 -0.41
N ILE A 204 -7.55 -4.01 -0.42
CA ILE A 204 -6.63 -2.90 -0.20
C ILE A 204 -7.12 -2.01 0.93
N GLN A 205 -6.17 -1.43 1.64
CA GLN A 205 -6.39 -0.36 2.60
C GLN A 205 -5.73 0.90 2.06
N LEU A 206 -6.53 1.95 1.94
CA LEU A 206 -6.14 3.27 1.49
C LEU A 206 -5.98 4.21 2.69
N ASP A 207 -4.94 5.03 2.64
CA ASP A 207 -4.86 6.28 3.40
C ASP A 207 -5.51 7.36 2.54
N VAL A 208 -6.70 7.81 2.95
CA VAL A 208 -7.53 8.73 2.18
C VAL A 208 -7.47 10.10 2.82
N ARG A 209 -7.28 11.13 2.00
CA ARG A 209 -7.48 12.54 2.36
C ARG A 209 -8.54 13.12 1.46
N VAL A 210 -9.53 13.77 2.07
CA VAL A 210 -10.60 14.44 1.35
C VAL A 210 -10.70 15.87 1.84
N SER A 211 -10.77 16.80 0.91
CA SER A 211 -10.95 18.23 1.19
C SER A 211 -12.24 18.70 0.55
N VAL A 212 -13.12 19.29 1.38
CA VAL A 212 -14.31 20.03 0.93
C VAL A 212 -14.18 21.46 1.46
N LEU A 213 -14.71 21.73 2.65
CA LEU A 213 -14.43 22.96 3.41
C LEU A 213 -13.19 22.84 4.31
N LYS A 214 -12.91 21.61 4.76
CA LYS A 214 -11.76 21.23 5.57
C LYS A 214 -11.22 19.91 5.06
N GLU A 215 -9.92 19.69 5.27
CA GLU A 215 -9.31 18.40 5.02
C GLU A 215 -9.64 17.43 6.15
N VAL A 216 -10.05 16.22 5.80
CA VAL A 216 -10.17 15.07 6.69
C VAL A 216 -9.31 13.93 6.16
N ARG A 217 -8.75 13.13 7.07
CA ARG A 217 -7.93 11.98 6.72
C ARG A 217 -8.41 10.74 7.46
N PHE A 218 -8.55 9.62 6.76
CA PHE A 218 -9.05 8.37 7.31
C PHE A 218 -8.54 7.15 6.55
N GLY A 219 -8.60 5.98 7.20
CA GLY A 219 -8.34 4.70 6.55
C GLY A 219 -9.60 4.14 5.88
N TYR A 220 -9.50 3.72 4.63
CA TYR A 220 -10.58 3.06 3.91
C TYR A 220 -10.15 1.66 3.50
N GLY A 221 -10.96 0.64 3.80
CA GLY A 221 -10.70 -0.74 3.37
C GLY A 221 -11.74 -1.18 2.35
N HIS A 222 -11.29 -1.78 1.25
CA HIS A 222 -12.15 -2.45 0.27
C HIS A 222 -11.63 -3.83 -0.08
N CYS A 223 -12.53 -4.75 -0.41
CA CYS A 223 -12.22 -6.06 -0.97
C CYS A 223 -13.03 -6.25 -2.25
N GLU A 224 -12.38 -6.79 -3.28
CA GLU A 224 -13.01 -7.04 -4.56
C GLU A 224 -12.71 -8.45 -5.07
N ARG A 225 -13.66 -9.02 -5.81
CA ARG A 225 -13.43 -10.27 -6.54
C ARG A 225 -12.65 -9.93 -7.80
N MET A 226 -11.46 -10.48 -7.94
CA MET A 226 -10.60 -10.30 -9.10
C MET A 226 -10.52 -11.61 -9.88
N GLN A 227 -10.58 -11.52 -11.20
CA GLN A 227 -10.43 -12.64 -12.12
C GLN A 227 -9.38 -12.34 -13.19
N TRP A 228 -8.54 -13.32 -13.49
CA TRP A 228 -7.62 -13.26 -14.60
C TRP A 228 -8.38 -13.54 -15.90
N VAL A 229 -8.30 -12.62 -16.86
CA VAL A 229 -8.92 -12.75 -18.18
C VAL A 229 -7.91 -12.37 -19.25
N GLY A 230 -7.51 -13.35 -20.06
CA GLY A 230 -6.51 -13.18 -21.10
C GLY A 230 -5.13 -12.88 -20.51
N HIS A 231 -4.84 -11.60 -20.30
CA HIS A 231 -3.53 -11.10 -19.88
C HIS A 231 -3.59 -10.07 -18.74
N ARG A 232 -4.74 -9.94 -18.07
CA ARG A 232 -4.95 -8.95 -17.02
C ARG A 232 -5.93 -9.42 -15.95
N TRP A 233 -5.78 -8.85 -14.76
CA TRP A 233 -6.78 -8.92 -13.70
C TRP A 233 -7.91 -7.93 -13.97
N VAL A 234 -9.15 -8.34 -13.73
CA VAL A 234 -10.37 -7.53 -13.84
C VAL A 234 -11.33 -7.88 -12.70
N ILE A 235 -12.31 -7.02 -12.40
CA ILE A 235 -13.38 -7.29 -11.44
C ILE A 235 -14.22 -8.47 -11.97
N ALA A 236 -14.36 -9.49 -11.13
CA ALA A 236 -15.14 -10.68 -11.43
C ALA A 236 -16.64 -10.47 -11.15
N GLU A 237 -17.48 -11.31 -11.74
CA GLU A 237 -18.89 -11.36 -11.40
C GLU A 237 -19.16 -11.96 -10.00
N GLY A 238 -20.37 -11.73 -9.50
CA GLY A 238 -20.89 -12.31 -8.27
C GLY A 238 -21.23 -11.29 -7.19
N THR A 239 -21.64 -11.78 -6.03
CA THR A 239 -21.94 -10.93 -4.87
C THR A 239 -20.67 -10.26 -4.36
N PRO A 240 -20.69 -8.95 -4.06
CA PRO A 240 -19.55 -8.25 -3.46
C PRO A 240 -19.04 -8.97 -2.20
N PRO A 241 -17.72 -8.96 -1.93
CA PRO A 241 -17.20 -9.46 -0.66
C PRO A 241 -17.82 -8.75 0.55
N ALA A 242 -17.90 -9.45 1.68
CA ALA A 242 -18.26 -8.84 2.95
C ALA A 242 -17.37 -7.61 3.22
N PRO A 243 -17.93 -6.51 3.76
CA PRO A 243 -17.21 -5.25 3.92
C PRO A 243 -15.86 -5.42 4.59
N ALA A 244 -14.83 -4.83 3.98
CA ALA A 244 -13.50 -4.83 4.56
C ALA A 244 -13.43 -3.82 5.73
N PRO A 245 -12.68 -4.13 6.80
CA PRO A 245 -12.51 -3.22 7.91
C PRO A 245 -11.78 -1.94 7.49
N SER A 246 -12.51 -0.82 7.51
CA SER A 246 -11.92 0.51 7.41
C SER A 246 -11.29 0.86 8.75
N THR A 247 -9.95 0.87 8.79
CA THR A 247 -9.16 1.09 10.00
C THR A 247 -7.98 1.99 9.70
N TRP A 248 -7.51 2.75 10.70
CA TRP A 248 -6.36 3.61 10.53
C TRP A 248 -5.09 2.82 10.20
N PRO A 249 -4.39 3.16 9.11
CA PRO A 249 -3.20 2.43 8.69
C PRO A 249 -2.17 2.28 9.80
N ARG A 250 -1.58 1.08 9.90
CA ARG A 250 -0.53 0.74 10.87
C ARG A 250 -0.93 0.83 12.35
N SER A 251 -2.20 1.06 12.66
CA SER A 251 -2.73 0.97 14.02
C SER A 251 -2.83 -0.47 14.51
N ASP A 252 -2.97 -0.67 15.83
CA ASP A 252 -3.27 -1.98 16.40
C ASP A 252 -4.56 -2.59 15.83
N ARG A 253 -5.56 -1.75 15.51
CA ARG A 253 -6.81 -2.20 14.88
C ARG A 253 -6.55 -2.70 13.47
N SER A 254 -5.74 -1.99 12.69
CA SER A 254 -5.38 -2.39 11.33
C SER A 254 -4.63 -3.73 11.31
N ILE A 255 -3.65 -3.92 12.20
CA ILE A 255 -2.94 -5.19 12.32
C ILE A 255 -3.87 -6.33 12.75
N ARG A 256 -4.77 -6.11 13.72
CA ARG A 256 -5.76 -7.12 14.13
C ARG A 256 -6.75 -7.46 13.01
N ALA A 257 -7.08 -6.49 12.16
CA ALA A 257 -7.94 -6.67 11.00
C ALA A 257 -7.27 -7.48 9.86
N GLY A 258 -6.00 -7.85 10.02
CA GLY A 258 -5.26 -8.66 9.07
C GLY A 258 -4.52 -7.88 7.99
N TRP A 259 -4.61 -6.54 8.01
CA TRP A 259 -3.92 -5.70 7.03
C TRP A 259 -2.41 -5.92 7.12
N LYS A 260 -1.81 -6.18 5.95
CA LYS A 260 -0.36 -6.25 5.77
C LYS A 260 0.09 -4.96 5.12
N LYS A 261 1.25 -4.42 5.51
CA LYS A 261 1.85 -3.26 4.84
C LYS A 261 1.97 -3.51 3.34
N TYR A 262 1.40 -2.60 2.55
CA TYR A 262 1.59 -2.58 1.09
C TYR A 262 3.03 -2.18 0.80
N VAL A 263 3.78 -3.05 0.11
CA VAL A 263 5.16 -2.77 -0.29
C VAL A 263 5.27 -2.99 -1.79
N GLU A 264 5.39 -1.91 -2.54
CA GLU A 264 5.63 -1.99 -3.97
C GLU A 264 7.05 -2.50 -4.22
N ILE A 265 7.17 -3.52 -5.08
CA ILE A 265 8.45 -4.09 -5.50
C ILE A 265 8.61 -3.91 -7.01
N GLY A 266 9.81 -3.49 -7.43
CA GLY A 266 10.17 -3.44 -8.84
C GLY A 266 9.99 -4.82 -9.49
N ALA A 267 9.77 -4.83 -10.82
CA ALA A 267 9.74 -6.09 -11.55
C ALA A 267 11.05 -6.85 -11.27
N ALA A 268 10.95 -8.08 -10.78
CA ALA A 268 12.11 -8.96 -10.75
C ALA A 268 12.57 -9.11 -12.19
N HIS A 269 13.77 -8.58 -12.49
CA HIS A 269 14.46 -8.92 -13.72
C HIS A 269 15.00 -10.33 -13.49
N ASP A 270 14.36 -11.31 -14.13
CA ASP A 270 14.95 -12.64 -14.33
C ASP A 270 16.15 -12.55 -15.29
#